data_AF-A0A4S4K870-F1
#
_entry.id   AF-A0A4S4K870-F1
#
_cell.length_a   1.000
_cell.length_b   1.000
_cell.length_c   1.000
_cell.angle_alpha   90.00
_cell.angle_beta   90.00
_cell.angle_gamma   90.00
#
_symmetry.space_group_name_H-M   'P 1'
#
loop_
_entity.id
_entity.type
_entity.pdbx_description
1 polymer ?
#
loop_
_entity_poly.entity_id
_entity_poly.type
_entity_poly.pdbx_seq_one_letter_code
_entity_poly.pdbx_strand_id
1 'polypeptide(L)'
;MITPACLPLSVEYFPTASELETAYDVTLYDFVVDPPEMRSFLVRPPVIHTGNADAMRRTWALVVMRGMVAMRLAQGFQFVIGPATDPAPELENPSALRRSASYVPDHDADPKPAGAAEVLRSVNDPVFLSMSNEIHRIAYSGDSIQRITDGIGYENQFSESLRYWRTRFVVIPTDEPPMANVGPMGERLNEEEIRLLGIDKLAEMFSKVRWLPPDEKGKHIPVRFLPTDLGPTQCILDETLVSQLDEIHATGPLRKKVQGARDITDMSLQAIARAMREEEGLPMKDRRWHGRFYANSFTGAELVAWLVREFRDVPTREQAAEWGAKLQDQCLFDHCRGAHGFLDGHYFYALRGEYLIPMTPRGGWFRTSRHVSGEESNFRPGTSSASDIDPNKKSDQAETILLHHDIIHNPATCFHFELQWIGTTARCIDDILRQWSRTIERYGLRLVEAYVTQISDIRDRNPFQSCFPVPLALEPPKVADIGRRVPEGMQTAHYFESALLRKMGFVLDIEASNSYPEQVEVVYSYRRLPFKYSQWVHRSGVAFVQVIGGKDGFLFLTNRLIPPSKLGPSLKSQQPEVAAEEIRIKLHQFCSDSKALEEFYNVEQVQLDPILKEEDPPPLDI
;
A
#
# COMPACT_ATOMS: atom_id res chain seq x y z
N MET A 1 -27.80 -18.87 -23.42
CA MET A 1 -28.00 -17.52 -22.86
C MET A 1 -26.68 -16.77 -23.07
N ILE A 2 -26.64 -15.74 -23.92
CA ILE A 2 -25.37 -15.09 -24.36
C ILE A 2 -25.06 -13.77 -23.64
N THR A 3 -26.02 -13.26 -22.86
CA THR A 3 -25.91 -12.02 -22.09
C THR A 3 -26.57 -12.26 -20.73
N PRO A 4 -25.81 -12.55 -19.65
CA PRO A 4 -26.38 -12.66 -18.31
C PRO A 4 -26.94 -11.30 -17.87
N ALA A 5 -28.13 -11.29 -17.28
CA ALA A 5 -28.73 -10.09 -16.73
C ALA A 5 -28.05 -9.70 -15.41
N CYS A 6 -27.94 -8.39 -15.14
CA CYS A 6 -27.55 -7.88 -13.83
C CYS A 6 -28.76 -7.90 -12.87
N LEU A 7 -28.50 -7.86 -11.56
CA LEU A 7 -29.55 -7.68 -10.55
C LEU A 7 -30.34 -6.38 -10.86
N PRO A 8 -31.68 -6.37 -10.75
CA PRO A 8 -32.46 -5.14 -10.90
C PRO A 8 -32.00 -4.07 -9.92
N LEU A 9 -31.95 -2.80 -10.36
CA LEU A 9 -31.61 -1.67 -9.50
C LEU A 9 -32.81 -1.19 -8.65
N SER A 10 -34.01 -1.66 -8.96
CA SER A 10 -35.25 -1.22 -8.33
C SER A 10 -36.19 -2.38 -8.02
N VAL A 11 -37.07 -2.16 -7.04
CA VAL A 11 -38.15 -3.06 -6.63
C VAL A 11 -39.40 -2.24 -6.32
N GLU A 12 -40.57 -2.79 -6.60
CA GLU A 12 -41.86 -2.14 -6.32
C GLU A 12 -42.45 -2.53 -4.95
N TYR A 13 -41.92 -3.59 -4.35
CA TYR A 13 -42.37 -4.07 -3.05
C TYR A 13 -41.88 -3.14 -1.93
N PHE A 14 -42.83 -2.75 -1.09
CA PHE A 14 -42.59 -2.06 0.18
C PHE A 14 -43.53 -2.69 1.23
N PRO A 15 -43.07 -3.03 2.44
CA PRO A 15 -43.92 -3.61 3.47
C PRO A 15 -45.07 -2.68 3.84
N THR A 16 -46.18 -3.29 4.24
CA THR A 16 -47.34 -2.58 4.76
C THR A 16 -47.04 -1.98 6.14
N ALA A 17 -47.77 -0.93 6.54
CA ALA A 17 -47.63 -0.33 7.87
C ALA A 17 -47.74 -1.36 9.01
N SER A 18 -48.66 -2.33 8.88
CA SER A 18 -48.81 -3.41 9.87
C SER A 18 -47.59 -4.33 9.93
N GLU A 19 -46.92 -4.59 8.80
CA GLU A 19 -45.71 -5.41 8.78
C GLU A 19 -44.54 -4.66 9.42
N LEU A 20 -44.36 -3.37 9.12
CA LEU A 20 -43.34 -2.53 9.76
C LEU A 20 -43.52 -2.49 11.28
N GLU A 21 -44.75 -2.33 11.78
CA GLU A 21 -45.01 -2.24 13.22
C GLU A 21 -44.81 -3.56 13.98
N THR A 22 -45.06 -4.69 13.33
CA THR A 22 -45.08 -6.01 14.01
C THR A 22 -43.82 -6.83 13.81
N ALA A 23 -43.08 -6.59 12.72
CA ALA A 23 -41.95 -7.43 12.33
C ALA A 23 -40.61 -6.67 12.26
N TYR A 24 -40.61 -5.33 12.24
CA TYR A 24 -39.39 -4.54 12.08
C TYR A 24 -39.05 -3.72 13.33
N ASP A 25 -37.76 -3.69 13.66
CA ASP A 25 -37.19 -2.79 14.65
C ASP A 25 -36.64 -1.53 13.96
N VAL A 26 -36.95 -0.35 14.51
CA VAL A 26 -36.58 0.95 13.94
C VAL A 26 -35.35 1.52 14.62
N THR A 27 -34.33 1.86 13.83
CA THR A 27 -33.13 2.58 14.28
C THR A 27 -32.99 3.90 13.53
N LEU A 28 -32.74 4.98 14.27
CA LEU A 28 -32.63 6.33 13.72
C LEU A 28 -31.20 6.87 13.86
N TYR A 29 -30.69 7.44 12.77
CA TYR A 29 -29.39 8.08 12.71
C TYR A 29 -29.52 9.44 12.03
N ASP A 30 -29.11 10.50 12.71
CA ASP A 30 -29.11 11.86 12.18
C ASP A 30 -27.68 12.35 11.94
N PHE A 31 -27.46 12.98 10.79
CA PHE A 31 -26.19 13.54 10.37
C PHE A 31 -26.36 15.01 9.99
N VAL A 32 -25.72 15.92 10.74
CA VAL A 32 -25.80 17.36 10.47
C VAL A 32 -24.95 17.72 9.25
N VAL A 33 -25.55 18.46 8.31
CA VAL A 33 -24.86 18.94 7.11
C VAL A 33 -24.25 20.31 7.36
N ASP A 34 -23.00 20.33 7.82
CA ASP A 34 -22.22 21.57 7.99
C ASP A 34 -21.07 21.71 6.97
N PRO A 35 -21.23 22.52 5.90
CA PRO A 35 -20.25 22.63 4.81
C PRO A 35 -18.77 22.89 5.21
N PRO A 36 -18.44 23.73 6.22
CA PRO A 36 -17.06 23.94 6.66
C PRO A 36 -16.42 22.70 7.31
N GLU A 37 -17.24 21.83 7.91
CA GLU A 37 -16.81 20.58 8.57
C GLU A 37 -16.81 19.38 7.61
N MET A 38 -17.43 19.50 6.42
CA MET A 38 -17.45 18.45 5.39
C MET A 38 -16.08 18.22 4.76
N ARG A 39 -15.27 17.38 5.39
CA ARG A 39 -13.87 17.08 5.01
C ARG A 39 -13.63 15.61 4.68
N SER A 40 -14.65 14.90 4.20
CA SER A 40 -14.54 13.48 3.87
C SER A 40 -13.91 13.25 2.49
N PHE A 41 -12.98 12.30 2.40
CA PHE A 41 -12.44 11.83 1.13
C PHE A 41 -13.48 11.04 0.30
N LEU A 42 -14.58 10.59 0.90
CA LEU A 42 -15.65 9.85 0.23
C LEU A 42 -16.62 10.76 -0.54
N VAL A 43 -16.52 12.08 -0.38
CA VAL A 43 -17.47 13.04 -0.93
C VAL A 43 -16.70 14.10 -1.70
N ARG A 44 -17.12 14.36 -2.95
CA ARG A 44 -16.55 15.43 -3.75
C ARG A 44 -17.22 16.75 -3.38
N PRO A 45 -16.47 17.82 -3.02
CA PRO A 45 -17.08 19.11 -2.77
C PRO A 45 -17.86 19.59 -4.00
N PRO A 46 -19.13 19.99 -3.84
CA PRO A 46 -19.93 20.48 -4.95
C PRO A 46 -19.39 21.81 -5.48
N VAL A 47 -19.62 22.07 -6.77
CA VAL A 47 -19.39 23.40 -7.34
C VAL A 47 -20.53 24.31 -6.90
N ILE A 48 -20.21 25.32 -6.10
CA ILE A 48 -21.20 26.26 -5.57
C ILE A 48 -21.25 27.48 -6.47
N HIS A 49 -22.40 27.72 -7.11
CA HIS A 49 -22.60 28.86 -8.01
C HIS A 49 -23.29 30.05 -7.32
N THR A 50 -23.89 29.85 -6.14
CA THR A 50 -24.71 30.84 -5.45
C THR A 50 -24.15 31.14 -4.05
N GLY A 51 -24.23 32.41 -3.61
CA GLY A 51 -23.81 32.82 -2.26
C GLY A 51 -24.85 32.56 -1.16
N ASN A 52 -25.97 31.88 -1.47
CA ASN A 52 -27.00 31.58 -0.49
C ASN A 52 -26.59 30.35 0.35
N ALA A 53 -26.47 30.52 1.66
CA ALA A 53 -26.08 29.47 2.61
C ALA A 53 -27.04 28.26 2.59
N ASP A 54 -28.34 28.48 2.41
CA ASP A 54 -29.32 27.37 2.36
C ASP A 54 -29.21 26.57 1.06
N ALA A 55 -28.97 27.26 -0.06
CA ALA A 55 -28.71 26.60 -1.33
C ALA A 55 -27.42 25.78 -1.26
N MET A 56 -26.36 26.35 -0.68
CA MET A 56 -25.10 25.65 -0.44
C MET A 56 -25.28 24.39 0.41
N ARG A 57 -25.99 24.49 1.56
CA ARG A 57 -26.31 23.33 2.40
C ARG A 57 -27.10 22.26 1.66
N ARG A 58 -28.12 22.63 0.89
CA ARG A 58 -28.91 21.71 0.07
C ARG A 58 -28.05 21.00 -0.97
N THR A 59 -27.12 21.70 -1.63
CA THR A 59 -26.21 21.08 -2.59
C THR A 59 -25.27 20.09 -1.90
N TRP A 60 -24.73 20.44 -0.73
CA TRP A 60 -23.91 19.52 0.07
C TRP A 60 -24.69 18.28 0.51
N ALA A 61 -25.91 18.48 1.03
CA ALA A 61 -26.79 17.40 1.44
C ALA A 61 -27.06 16.44 0.29
N LEU A 62 -27.30 16.95 -0.93
CA LEU A 62 -27.50 16.12 -2.11
C LEU A 62 -26.30 15.22 -2.42
N VAL A 63 -25.08 15.76 -2.37
CA VAL A 63 -23.86 14.96 -2.63
C VAL A 63 -23.66 13.91 -1.54
N VAL A 64 -23.89 14.25 -0.28
CA VAL A 64 -23.78 13.29 0.83
C VAL A 64 -24.83 12.19 0.70
N MET A 65 -26.09 12.53 0.45
CA MET A 65 -27.16 11.56 0.21
C MET A 65 -26.83 10.61 -0.96
N ARG A 66 -26.27 11.14 -2.07
CA ARG A 66 -25.77 10.31 -3.19
C ARG A 66 -24.70 9.33 -2.74
N GLY A 67 -23.73 9.77 -1.93
CA GLY A 67 -22.70 8.89 -1.37
C GLY A 67 -23.28 7.80 -0.48
N MET A 68 -24.21 8.14 0.41
CA MET A 68 -24.88 7.18 1.30
C MET A 68 -25.66 6.13 0.51
N VAL A 69 -26.44 6.56 -0.49
CA VAL A 69 -27.21 5.68 -1.37
C VAL A 69 -26.30 4.78 -2.19
N ALA A 70 -25.25 5.32 -2.81
CA ALA A 70 -24.29 4.53 -3.59
C ALA A 70 -23.63 3.42 -2.75
N MET A 71 -23.33 3.72 -1.47
CA MET A 71 -22.80 2.73 -0.53
C MET A 71 -23.77 1.56 -0.29
N ARG A 72 -25.08 1.85 -0.16
CA ARG A 72 -26.11 0.81 0.02
C ARG A 72 -26.34 0.01 -1.24
N LEU A 73 -26.35 0.64 -2.42
CA LEU A 73 -26.41 -0.08 -3.69
C LEU A 73 -25.23 -1.05 -3.85
N ALA A 74 -24.01 -0.63 -3.45
CA ALA A 74 -22.83 -1.48 -3.49
C ALA A 74 -22.92 -2.69 -2.53
N GLN A 75 -23.74 -2.61 -1.48
CA GLN A 75 -24.02 -3.73 -0.58
C GLN A 75 -25.11 -4.66 -1.12
N GLY A 76 -25.85 -4.26 -2.16
CA GLY A 76 -26.92 -5.03 -2.78
C GLY A 76 -28.34 -4.52 -2.50
N PHE A 77 -28.49 -3.35 -1.87
CA PHE A 77 -29.81 -2.70 -1.75
C PHE A 77 -30.34 -2.29 -3.13
N GLN A 78 -31.66 -2.26 -3.26
CA GLN A 78 -32.37 -1.81 -4.46
C GLN A 78 -33.23 -0.59 -4.11
N PHE A 79 -33.44 0.29 -5.08
CA PHE A 79 -34.37 1.41 -4.91
C PHE A 79 -35.80 0.90 -4.80
N VAL A 80 -36.52 1.34 -3.78
CA VAL A 80 -37.97 1.17 -3.76
C VAL A 80 -38.59 2.25 -4.63
N ILE A 81 -39.31 1.84 -5.66
CA ILE A 81 -40.00 2.74 -6.59
C ILE A 81 -41.51 2.60 -6.43
N GLY A 82 -42.23 3.68 -6.74
CA GLY A 82 -43.69 3.68 -6.76
C GLY A 82 -44.21 3.18 -8.11
N PRO A 83 -45.48 2.72 -8.18
CA PRO A 83 -46.12 2.43 -9.46
C PRO A 83 -46.11 3.69 -10.33
N ALA A 84 -45.69 3.56 -11.59
CA ALA A 84 -45.70 4.66 -12.56
C ALA A 84 -47.13 5.21 -12.67
N THR A 85 -47.37 6.37 -12.09
CA THR A 85 -48.63 7.09 -12.23
C THR A 85 -48.47 8.04 -13.41
N ASP A 86 -49.40 7.97 -14.38
CA ASP A 86 -49.51 9.00 -15.43
C ASP A 86 -49.57 10.39 -14.76
N PRO A 87 -48.95 11.43 -15.33
CA PRO A 87 -48.89 12.75 -14.70
C PRO A 87 -50.31 13.29 -14.50
N ALA A 88 -50.80 13.24 -13.26
CA ALA A 88 -52.04 13.89 -12.87
C ALA A 88 -51.81 15.42 -12.83
N PRO A 89 -52.76 16.23 -13.29
CA PRO A 89 -52.60 17.68 -13.36
C PRO A 89 -52.44 18.28 -11.95
N GLU A 90 -51.52 19.23 -11.82
CA GLU A 90 -51.27 20.02 -10.61
C GLU A 90 -52.59 20.57 -10.04
N LEU A 91 -52.96 20.10 -8.85
CA LEU A 91 -53.99 20.73 -8.03
C LEU A 91 -53.33 21.24 -6.75
N GLU A 92 -53.34 22.55 -6.61
CA GLU A 92 -52.85 23.28 -5.44
C GLU A 92 -53.52 22.82 -4.15
N ASN A 93 -52.69 22.60 -3.13
CA ASN A 93 -53.05 22.31 -1.74
C ASN A 93 -53.95 23.42 -1.13
N PRO A 94 -54.76 23.12 -0.09
CA PRO A 94 -54.24 23.46 1.24
C PRO A 94 -54.69 22.57 2.43
N SER A 95 -53.73 22.39 3.34
CA SER A 95 -53.90 22.29 4.80
C SER A 95 -54.82 21.20 5.37
N ALA A 96 -54.23 20.09 5.80
CA ALA A 96 -54.78 19.24 6.86
C ALA A 96 -53.86 19.32 8.10
N LEU A 97 -54.45 19.78 9.20
CA LEU A 97 -53.84 19.91 10.52
C LEU A 97 -53.24 18.58 11.00
N ARG A 98 -51.90 18.55 11.20
CA ARG A 98 -51.18 17.43 11.81
C ARG A 98 -51.62 17.28 13.27
N ARG A 99 -52.36 16.21 13.57
CA ARG A 99 -52.59 15.74 14.94
C ARG A 99 -51.42 14.83 15.36
N SER A 100 -51.00 15.02 16.59
CA SER A 100 -49.88 14.38 17.27
C SER A 100 -50.11 12.89 17.58
N ALA A 101 -48.98 12.17 17.65
CA ALA A 101 -48.73 10.89 18.33
C ALA A 101 -48.92 9.58 17.52
N SER A 102 -47.87 9.21 16.78
CA SER A 102 -47.29 7.85 16.74
C SER A 102 -45.78 7.99 16.50
N TYR A 103 -44.95 7.15 17.13
CA TYR A 103 -43.48 7.15 16.99
C TYR A 103 -43.02 6.44 15.68
N VAL A 104 -43.99 6.13 14.81
CA VAL A 104 -43.80 5.40 13.55
C VAL A 104 -43.90 6.42 12.42
N PRO A 105 -42.88 6.57 11.57
CA PRO A 105 -42.97 7.40 10.38
C PRO A 105 -44.11 6.88 9.48
N ASP A 106 -45.01 7.76 9.06
CA ASP A 106 -46.07 7.41 8.10
C ASP A 106 -45.44 7.26 6.70
N HIS A 107 -44.92 6.07 6.40
CA HIS A 107 -44.18 5.76 5.17
C HIS A 107 -45.06 5.70 3.92
N ASP A 108 -46.39 5.56 4.06
CA ASP A 108 -47.33 5.50 2.94
C ASP A 108 -47.63 6.90 2.35
N ALA A 109 -47.40 7.96 3.13
CA ALA A 109 -47.59 9.35 2.69
C ALA A 109 -46.35 9.94 1.96
N ASP A 110 -45.20 9.27 2.02
CA ASP A 110 -43.97 9.74 1.39
C ASP A 110 -43.97 9.42 -0.11
N PRO A 111 -43.63 10.39 -0.99
CA PRO A 111 -43.57 10.16 -2.42
C PRO A 111 -42.45 9.17 -2.77
N LYS A 112 -42.78 8.16 -3.57
CA LYS A 112 -41.82 7.20 -4.15
C LYS A 112 -41.59 7.54 -5.63
N PRO A 113 -40.33 7.54 -6.10
CA PRO A 113 -40.03 7.88 -7.49
C PRO A 113 -40.59 6.83 -8.45
N ALA A 114 -40.97 7.23 -9.67
CA ALA A 114 -41.49 6.30 -10.67
C ALA A 114 -40.39 5.41 -11.28
N GLY A 115 -39.12 5.81 -11.14
CA GLY A 115 -37.98 5.03 -11.57
C GLY A 115 -36.65 5.49 -10.98
N ALA A 116 -35.63 4.65 -11.11
CA ALA A 116 -34.30 4.91 -10.54
C ALA A 116 -33.65 6.22 -11.05
N ALA A 117 -33.94 6.64 -12.28
CA ALA A 117 -33.40 7.87 -12.87
C ALA A 117 -34.00 9.18 -12.29
N GLU A 118 -35.04 9.06 -11.46
CA GLU A 118 -35.68 10.19 -10.77
C GLU A 118 -35.17 10.36 -9.34
N VAL A 119 -34.55 9.31 -8.79
CA VAL A 119 -33.97 9.32 -7.44
C VAL A 119 -32.83 10.36 -7.36
N LEU A 120 -32.78 11.12 -6.26
CA LEU A 120 -31.70 12.08 -5.95
C LEU A 120 -31.46 13.15 -7.05
N ARG A 121 -32.53 13.57 -7.73
CA ARG A 121 -32.55 14.83 -8.51
C ARG A 121 -32.56 16.06 -7.61
N SER A 122 -33.19 15.95 -6.44
CA SER A 122 -33.22 16.97 -5.38
C SER A 122 -33.14 16.32 -4.00
N VAL A 123 -33.05 17.12 -2.95
CA VAL A 123 -33.08 16.68 -1.54
C VAL A 123 -34.48 16.69 -0.93
N ASN A 124 -35.51 17.08 -1.70
CA ASN A 124 -36.85 17.29 -1.16
C ASN A 124 -37.57 15.97 -0.85
N ASP A 125 -37.33 14.95 -1.68
CA ASP A 125 -38.01 13.67 -1.59
C ASP A 125 -37.12 12.65 -0.86
N PRO A 126 -37.69 11.84 0.04
CA PRO A 126 -36.96 10.75 0.69
C PRO A 126 -36.58 9.65 -0.31
N VAL A 127 -35.48 8.96 -0.03
CA VAL A 127 -35.04 7.80 -0.79
C VAL A 127 -35.25 6.55 0.04
N PHE A 128 -35.94 5.57 -0.54
CA PHE A 128 -36.17 4.26 0.05
C PHE A 128 -35.30 3.22 -0.64
N LEU A 129 -34.62 2.41 0.16
CA LEU A 129 -33.75 1.34 -0.26
C LEU A 129 -34.12 0.07 0.49
N SER A 130 -34.23 -1.06 -0.18
CA SER A 130 -34.55 -2.34 0.46
C SER A 130 -33.56 -3.43 0.09
N MET A 131 -33.29 -4.33 1.04
CA MET A 131 -32.58 -5.58 0.83
C MET A 131 -33.18 -6.64 1.74
N SER A 132 -33.78 -7.70 1.18
CA SER A 132 -34.31 -8.88 1.89
C SER A 132 -35.13 -8.57 3.16
N ASN A 133 -34.47 -8.37 4.31
CA ASN A 133 -35.04 -8.14 5.65
C ASN A 133 -34.80 -6.72 6.19
N GLU A 134 -34.30 -5.80 5.38
CA GLU A 134 -33.92 -4.44 5.78
C GLU A 134 -34.43 -3.36 4.82
N ILE A 135 -34.84 -2.24 5.40
CA ILE A 135 -35.26 -1.03 4.68
C ILE A 135 -34.53 0.18 5.24
N HIS A 136 -34.04 1.00 4.33
CA HIS A 136 -33.39 2.26 4.62
C HIS A 136 -34.17 3.41 3.99
N ARG A 137 -34.62 4.34 4.83
CA ARG A 137 -35.15 5.64 4.40
C ARG A 137 -34.11 6.72 4.66
N ILE A 138 -33.69 7.43 3.62
CA ILE A 138 -32.74 8.55 3.70
C ILE A 138 -33.47 9.83 3.28
N ALA A 139 -33.58 10.80 4.18
CA ALA A 139 -34.29 12.05 3.94
C ALA A 139 -33.51 13.25 4.48
N TYR A 140 -33.65 14.41 3.84
CA TYR A 140 -33.02 15.64 4.31
C TYR A 140 -34.06 16.54 5.00
N SER A 141 -33.80 16.91 6.25
CA SER A 141 -34.66 17.73 7.09
C SER A 141 -34.12 19.17 7.25
N GLY A 142 -33.59 19.77 6.18
CA GLY A 142 -33.20 21.18 6.16
C GLY A 142 -31.81 21.49 6.71
N ASP A 143 -31.40 20.89 7.81
CA ASP A 143 -30.04 21.01 8.35
C ASP A 143 -29.33 19.66 8.53
N SER A 144 -30.09 18.57 8.60
CA SER A 144 -29.60 17.22 8.83
C SER A 144 -30.13 16.25 7.78
N ILE A 145 -29.36 15.19 7.53
CA ILE A 145 -29.79 14.00 6.80
C ILE A 145 -30.17 12.96 7.85
N GLN A 146 -31.42 12.54 7.82
CA GLN A 146 -31.95 11.48 8.64
C GLN A 146 -31.91 10.16 7.87
N ARG A 147 -31.35 9.14 8.50
CA ARG A 147 -31.42 7.75 8.05
C ARG A 147 -32.22 6.95 9.06
N ILE A 148 -33.32 6.38 8.60
CA ILE A 148 -34.13 5.42 9.35
C ILE A 148 -33.83 4.04 8.79
N THR A 149 -33.54 3.09 9.66
CA THR A 149 -33.35 1.68 9.34
C THR A 149 -34.44 0.86 10.01
N ASP A 150 -35.21 0.14 9.21
CA ASP A 150 -36.18 -0.84 9.66
C ASP A 150 -35.60 -2.22 9.35
N GLY A 151 -35.42 -3.09 10.35
CA GLY A 151 -34.89 -4.45 10.15
C GLY A 151 -35.64 -5.53 10.92
N ILE A 152 -35.79 -6.73 10.36
CA ILE A 152 -36.43 -7.87 11.03
C ILE A 152 -35.43 -8.64 11.89
N GLY A 153 -35.69 -8.77 13.21
CA GLY A 153 -34.99 -9.69 14.12
C GLY A 153 -33.61 -9.24 14.59
N TYR A 154 -33.44 -7.94 14.87
CA TYR A 154 -32.14 -7.34 15.14
C TYR A 154 -31.65 -7.53 16.59
N GLU A 155 -30.57 -8.31 16.79
CA GLU A 155 -29.67 -8.11 17.93
C GLU A 155 -28.65 -7.00 17.58
N ASN A 156 -28.42 -6.06 18.51
CA ASN A 156 -27.52 -4.91 18.41
C ASN A 156 -26.04 -5.29 18.20
N GLN A 157 -25.69 -5.85 17.04
CA GLN A 157 -24.31 -5.96 16.55
C GLN A 157 -24.14 -5.06 15.32
N PHE A 158 -24.37 -3.75 15.50
CA PHE A 158 -23.90 -2.75 14.53
C PHE A 158 -22.38 -2.60 14.62
N SER A 159 -21.69 -3.63 14.15
CA SER A 159 -20.38 -3.49 13.54
C SER A 159 -20.42 -4.24 12.20
N GLU A 160 -21.27 -3.77 11.28
CA GLU A 160 -20.94 -3.96 9.87
C GLU A 160 -19.62 -3.21 9.64
N SER A 161 -18.50 -3.88 9.90
CA SER A 161 -17.20 -3.44 9.43
C SER A 161 -17.39 -3.16 7.94
N LEU A 162 -17.23 -1.90 7.51
CA LEU A 162 -17.36 -1.51 6.10
C LEU A 162 -16.65 -2.57 5.25
N ARG A 163 -17.43 -3.31 4.46
CA ARG A 163 -16.88 -4.34 3.58
C ARG A 163 -16.31 -3.63 2.37
N TYR A 164 -15.06 -3.23 2.47
CA TYR A 164 -14.31 -2.74 1.33
C TYR A 164 -14.11 -3.87 0.32
N TRP A 165 -14.22 -3.54 -0.95
CA TRP A 165 -13.53 -4.28 -2.00
C TRP A 165 -12.04 -4.14 -1.77
N ARG A 166 -11.28 -5.22 -1.95
CA ARG A 166 -9.84 -5.24 -1.68
C ARG A 166 -9.13 -6.02 -2.76
N THR A 167 -8.09 -5.42 -3.32
CA THR A 167 -7.18 -6.10 -4.24
C THR A 167 -5.75 -5.84 -3.82
N ARG A 168 -5.00 -6.93 -3.65
CA ARG A 168 -3.58 -6.90 -3.31
C ARG A 168 -2.75 -6.94 -4.59
N PHE A 169 -1.72 -6.11 -4.62
CA PHE A 169 -0.75 -6.04 -5.69
C PHE A 169 0.66 -6.22 -5.15
N VAL A 170 1.50 -6.81 -5.99
CA VAL A 170 2.93 -6.97 -5.75
C VAL A 170 3.70 -6.41 -6.93
N VAL A 171 4.77 -5.68 -6.65
CA VAL A 171 5.74 -5.26 -7.66
C VAL A 171 6.93 -6.19 -7.56
N ILE A 172 7.25 -6.86 -8.66
CA ILE A 172 8.29 -7.89 -8.72
C ILE A 172 9.40 -7.47 -9.69
N PRO A 173 10.67 -7.79 -9.39
CA PRO A 173 11.75 -7.66 -10.36
C PRO A 173 11.56 -8.67 -11.49
N THR A 174 11.75 -8.23 -12.73
CA THR A 174 11.68 -9.10 -13.92
C THR A 174 13.04 -9.67 -14.29
N ASP A 175 13.04 -10.84 -14.94
CA ASP A 175 14.23 -11.39 -15.61
C ASP A 175 14.59 -10.62 -16.89
N GLU A 176 13.63 -9.88 -17.46
CA GLU A 176 13.89 -8.94 -18.54
C GLU A 176 14.72 -7.76 -18.00
N PRO A 177 15.86 -7.40 -18.66
CA PRO A 177 16.65 -6.27 -18.24
C PRO A 177 15.88 -4.96 -18.46
N PRO A 178 16.15 -3.91 -17.67
CA PRO A 178 15.54 -2.60 -17.88
C PRO A 178 15.79 -2.05 -19.29
N MET A 179 14.85 -1.24 -19.80
CA MET A 179 14.95 -0.68 -21.16
C MET A 179 16.12 0.30 -21.34
N ALA A 180 16.57 0.91 -20.25
CA ALA A 180 17.71 1.82 -20.21
C ALA A 180 18.52 1.57 -18.94
N ASN A 181 19.84 1.72 -19.07
CA ASN A 181 20.81 1.62 -17.98
C ASN A 181 21.47 2.97 -17.66
N VAL A 182 20.80 4.06 -18.04
CA VAL A 182 21.30 5.43 -17.87
C VAL A 182 20.39 6.15 -16.89
N GLY A 183 20.97 6.67 -15.83
CA GLY A 183 20.28 7.48 -14.82
C GLY A 183 19.89 8.86 -15.37
N PRO A 184 19.09 9.64 -14.61
CA PRO A 184 18.60 10.95 -15.03
C PRO A 184 19.70 11.94 -15.46
N MET A 185 20.89 11.80 -14.89
CA MET A 185 22.06 12.67 -15.14
C MET A 185 23.06 12.08 -16.14
N GLY A 186 22.73 11.01 -16.86
CA GLY A 186 23.62 10.40 -17.85
C GLY A 186 24.58 9.33 -17.30
N GLU A 187 24.56 9.10 -15.99
CA GLU A 187 25.36 8.08 -15.29
C GLU A 187 24.94 6.65 -15.67
N ARG A 188 25.89 5.72 -15.75
CA ARG A 188 25.59 4.30 -15.99
C ARG A 188 25.23 3.61 -14.69
N LEU A 189 24.06 2.97 -14.67
CA LEU A 189 23.51 2.29 -13.50
C LEU A 189 23.38 0.80 -13.75
N ASN A 190 23.54 0.01 -12.70
CA ASN A 190 23.28 -1.42 -12.72
C ASN A 190 21.77 -1.73 -12.64
N GLU A 191 21.37 -3.00 -12.85
CA GLU A 191 19.95 -3.36 -12.86
C GLU A 191 19.23 -3.10 -11.53
N GLU A 192 19.88 -3.33 -10.40
CA GLU A 192 19.31 -3.09 -9.07
C GLU A 192 19.06 -1.58 -8.85
N GLU A 193 20.02 -0.73 -9.23
CA GLU A 193 19.90 0.72 -9.17
C GLU A 193 18.77 1.24 -10.06
N ILE A 194 18.64 0.71 -11.28
CA ILE A 194 17.54 1.06 -12.17
C ILE A 194 16.19 0.61 -11.58
N ARG A 195 16.10 -0.56 -10.96
CA ARG A 195 14.88 -1.03 -10.29
C ARG A 195 14.52 -0.15 -9.09
N LEU A 196 15.52 0.27 -8.29
CA LEU A 196 15.31 1.23 -7.20
C LEU A 196 14.71 2.56 -7.71
N LEU A 197 15.25 3.10 -8.82
CA LEU A 197 14.66 4.27 -9.48
C LEU A 197 13.21 4.04 -9.94
N GLY A 198 12.89 2.84 -10.43
CA GLY A 198 11.54 2.45 -10.81
C GLY A 198 10.55 2.47 -9.65
N ILE A 199 11.00 2.01 -8.47
CA ILE A 199 10.22 2.05 -7.24
C ILE A 199 10.07 3.49 -6.71
N ASP A 200 11.10 4.34 -6.81
CA ASP A 200 10.95 5.77 -6.49
C ASP A 200 9.93 6.45 -7.43
N LYS A 201 9.88 6.08 -8.72
CA LYS A 201 8.82 6.54 -9.63
C LYS A 201 7.43 6.08 -9.21
N LEU A 202 7.31 4.90 -8.62
CA LEU A 202 6.05 4.46 -8.01
C LEU A 202 5.67 5.32 -6.79
N ALA A 203 6.63 5.64 -5.92
CA ALA A 203 6.43 6.55 -4.79
C ALA A 203 5.95 7.94 -5.24
N GLU A 204 6.53 8.48 -6.31
CA GLU A 204 6.11 9.75 -6.92
C GLU A 204 4.66 9.67 -7.44
N MET A 205 4.26 8.53 -8.02
CA MET A 205 2.89 8.34 -8.49
C MET A 205 1.90 8.22 -7.34
N PHE A 206 2.24 7.48 -6.27
CA PHE A 206 1.45 7.40 -5.04
C PHE A 206 1.29 8.78 -4.38
N SER A 207 2.37 9.55 -4.37
CA SER A 207 2.36 10.94 -3.92
C SER A 207 1.36 11.77 -4.71
N LYS A 208 1.39 11.72 -6.05
CA LYS A 208 0.52 12.52 -6.92
C LYS A 208 -0.97 12.24 -6.74
N VAL A 209 -1.35 11.01 -6.40
CA VAL A 209 -2.75 10.63 -6.19
C VAL A 209 -3.20 10.81 -4.74
N ARG A 210 -2.30 11.14 -3.80
CA ARG A 210 -2.67 11.29 -2.38
C ARG A 210 -3.77 12.34 -2.23
N TRP A 211 -4.88 11.96 -1.61
CA TRP A 211 -5.97 12.88 -1.35
C TRP A 211 -5.55 13.89 -0.28
N LEU A 212 -5.85 15.17 -0.53
CA LEU A 212 -5.60 16.26 0.42
C LEU A 212 -6.90 16.97 0.73
N PRO A 213 -7.12 17.38 1.99
CA PRO A 213 -8.22 18.27 2.33
C PRO A 213 -8.15 19.57 1.51
N PRO A 214 -9.29 20.16 1.10
CA PRO A 214 -9.31 21.37 0.28
C PRO A 214 -8.49 22.55 0.82
N ASP A 215 -8.38 22.67 2.15
CA ASP A 215 -7.70 23.76 2.86
C ASP A 215 -6.19 23.55 3.02
N GLU A 216 -5.66 22.36 2.71
CA GLU A 216 -4.25 21.99 2.92
C GLU A 216 -3.41 21.94 1.63
N LYS A 217 -3.90 22.59 0.56
CA LYS A 217 -3.17 22.71 -0.71
C LYS A 217 -1.77 23.28 -0.48
N GLY A 218 -0.74 22.46 -0.67
CA GLY A 218 0.68 22.85 -0.56
C GLY A 218 1.48 22.17 0.55
N LYS A 219 0.85 21.38 1.44
CA LYS A 219 1.57 20.54 2.42
C LYS A 219 1.71 19.10 1.92
N HIS A 220 2.37 18.89 0.79
CA HIS A 220 2.58 17.52 0.28
C HIS A 220 3.78 16.89 0.99
N ILE A 221 3.53 15.89 1.83
CA ILE A 221 4.60 14.99 2.30
C ILE A 221 4.72 13.88 1.24
N PRO A 222 5.81 13.86 0.45
CA PRO A 222 6.01 12.84 -0.55
C PRO A 222 6.11 11.48 0.13
N VAL A 223 5.50 10.47 -0.50
CA VAL A 223 5.72 9.08 -0.15
C VAL A 223 7.20 8.78 -0.38
N ARG A 224 7.84 8.19 0.64
CA ARG A 224 9.24 7.75 0.58
C ARG A 224 9.31 6.29 0.98
N PHE A 225 10.10 5.53 0.25
CA PHE A 225 10.41 4.16 0.59
C PHE A 225 11.81 4.09 1.21
N LEU A 226 12.00 3.12 2.11
CA LEU A 226 13.26 2.81 2.76
C LEU A 226 13.86 1.59 2.08
N PRO A 227 14.84 1.76 1.19
CA PRO A 227 15.50 0.62 0.55
C PRO A 227 16.34 -0.15 1.57
N THR A 228 16.40 -1.47 1.41
CA THR A 228 17.28 -2.36 2.17
C THR A 228 17.68 -3.56 1.31
N ASP A 229 18.79 -4.23 1.65
CA ASP A 229 19.16 -5.54 1.12
C ASP A 229 18.74 -6.69 2.06
N LEU A 230 18.21 -6.34 3.24
CA LEU A 230 17.83 -7.28 4.29
C LEU A 230 16.49 -7.97 3.99
N GLY A 231 16.38 -9.24 4.40
CA GLY A 231 15.10 -9.95 4.40
C GLY A 231 14.12 -9.39 5.47
N PRO A 232 12.82 -9.72 5.40
CA PRO A 232 11.83 -9.20 6.35
C PRO A 232 12.15 -9.48 7.82
N THR A 233 12.67 -10.68 8.15
CA THR A 233 13.06 -11.04 9.52
C THR A 233 14.27 -10.24 10.01
N GLN A 234 15.22 -9.94 9.12
CA GLN A 234 16.42 -9.17 9.42
C GLN A 234 16.11 -7.69 9.64
N CYS A 235 15.12 -7.14 8.94
CA CYS A 235 14.74 -5.73 9.06
C CYS A 235 14.36 -5.33 10.49
N ILE A 236 13.83 -6.26 11.27
CA ILE A 236 13.40 -6.04 12.66
C ILE A 236 14.59 -5.90 13.61
N LEU A 237 15.70 -6.56 13.29
CA LEU A 237 16.92 -6.56 14.10
C LEU A 237 17.84 -5.38 13.74
N ASP A 238 17.61 -4.73 12.59
CA ASP A 238 18.39 -3.57 12.17
C ASP A 238 17.88 -2.29 12.85
N GLU A 239 18.56 -1.88 13.92
CA GLU A 239 18.21 -0.68 14.69
C GLU A 239 18.18 0.60 13.83
N THR A 240 19.03 0.68 12.81
CA THR A 240 19.12 1.86 11.94
C THR A 240 17.90 1.99 11.05
N LEU A 241 17.43 0.89 10.49
CA LEU A 241 16.25 0.79 9.65
C LEU A 241 14.97 1.01 10.48
N VAL A 242 14.89 0.40 11.67
CA VAL A 242 13.77 0.59 12.60
C VAL A 242 13.67 2.06 13.01
N SER A 243 14.79 2.71 13.34
CA SER A 243 14.80 4.14 13.68
C SER A 243 14.36 5.01 12.51
N GLN A 244 14.74 4.68 11.26
CA GLN A 244 14.30 5.42 10.07
C GLN A 244 12.81 5.21 9.81
N LEU A 245 12.30 4.00 10.04
CA LEU A 245 10.87 3.70 9.93
C LEU A 245 10.05 4.47 10.96
N ASP A 246 10.52 4.50 12.20
CA ASP A 246 9.93 5.30 13.28
C ASP A 246 9.97 6.79 12.97
N GLU A 247 11.05 7.29 12.37
CA GLU A 247 11.11 8.67 11.85
C GLU A 247 10.06 8.90 10.78
N ILE A 248 9.86 7.99 9.82
CA ILE A 248 8.81 8.13 8.79
C ILE A 248 7.42 8.19 9.44
N HIS A 249 7.13 7.32 10.41
CA HIS A 249 5.86 7.35 11.14
C HIS A 249 5.68 8.59 12.01
N ALA A 250 6.75 9.02 12.68
CA ALA A 250 6.77 10.20 13.54
C ALA A 250 6.76 11.50 12.73
N THR A 251 7.25 11.47 11.49
CA THR A 251 7.20 12.60 10.55
C THR A 251 5.77 12.84 10.06
N GLY A 252 4.90 13.31 10.96
CA GLY A 252 4.23 14.57 10.68
C GLY A 252 5.28 15.61 10.28
N PRO A 253 4.95 16.56 9.38
CA PRO A 253 5.89 17.26 8.51
C PRO A 253 7.21 17.58 9.20
N LEU A 254 8.34 17.19 8.60
CA LEU A 254 9.69 17.64 8.97
C LEU A 254 9.57 19.03 9.56
N ARG A 255 9.91 19.18 10.86
CA ARG A 255 9.68 20.42 11.61
C ARG A 255 10.05 21.58 10.69
N LYS A 256 9.04 22.35 10.29
CA LYS A 256 9.18 23.51 9.43
C LYS A 256 10.09 24.49 10.18
N LYS A 257 11.39 24.40 9.95
CA LYS A 257 12.21 25.61 9.96
C LYS A 257 11.59 26.48 8.86
N VAL A 258 11.22 27.71 9.22
CA VAL A 258 10.87 28.73 8.23
C VAL A 258 11.96 28.69 7.16
N GLN A 259 11.54 28.68 5.89
CA GLN A 259 12.37 28.58 4.69
C GLN A 259 13.75 29.23 4.92
N GLY A 260 14.81 28.48 4.64
CA GLY A 260 16.21 28.79 4.94
C GLY A 260 16.57 30.27 4.97
N ALA A 261 17.19 30.73 6.07
CA ALA A 261 17.68 32.11 6.19
C ALA A 261 19.03 32.34 5.47
N ARG A 262 19.63 31.29 4.88
CA ARG A 262 20.99 31.27 4.33
C ARG A 262 20.94 31.12 2.80
N ASP A 263 21.94 31.69 2.12
CA ASP A 263 22.27 31.39 0.72
C ASP A 263 23.48 30.47 0.67
N ILE A 264 23.46 29.45 -0.18
CA ILE A 264 24.60 28.55 -0.32
C ILE A 264 25.73 29.16 -1.15
N THR A 265 25.38 30.05 -2.09
CA THR A 265 26.31 30.68 -3.04
C THR A 265 27.49 31.40 -2.38
N ASP A 266 27.30 32.01 -1.22
CA ASP A 266 28.32 32.78 -0.50
C ASP A 266 29.04 31.99 0.61
N MET A 267 28.70 30.71 0.79
CA MET A 267 29.26 29.89 1.87
C MET A 267 30.55 29.17 1.44
N SER A 268 31.54 29.16 2.31
CA SER A 268 32.73 28.30 2.15
C SER A 268 32.39 26.83 2.41
N LEU A 269 33.18 25.91 1.85
CA LEU A 269 33.03 24.47 2.08
C LEU A 269 33.04 24.11 3.58
N GLN A 270 33.90 24.73 4.39
CA GLN A 270 33.90 24.55 5.85
C GLN A 270 32.58 24.97 6.50
N ALA A 271 31.99 26.08 6.06
CA ALA A 271 30.73 26.57 6.61
C ALA A 271 29.56 25.63 6.24
N ILE A 272 29.56 25.11 5.01
CA ILE A 272 28.56 24.12 4.56
C ILE A 272 28.73 22.81 5.35
N ALA A 273 29.95 22.29 5.48
CA ALA A 273 30.25 21.09 6.27
C ALA A 273 29.79 21.24 7.73
N ARG A 274 30.00 22.42 8.33
CA ARG A 274 29.53 22.73 9.68
C ARG A 274 28.00 22.73 9.77
N ALA A 275 27.32 23.33 8.79
CA ALA A 275 25.86 23.36 8.72
C ALA A 275 25.26 21.95 8.56
N MET A 276 25.90 21.09 7.76
CA MET A 276 25.50 19.68 7.60
C MET A 276 25.54 18.92 8.93
N ARG A 277 26.42 19.30 9.86
CA ARG A 277 26.59 18.64 11.18
C ARG A 277 25.82 19.31 12.33
N GLU A 278 25.04 20.35 12.06
CA GLU A 278 24.13 20.94 13.06
C GLU A 278 23.13 19.87 13.56
N GLU A 279 22.54 20.07 14.74
CA GLU A 279 21.59 19.12 15.34
C GLU A 279 20.37 18.86 14.43
N GLU A 280 19.88 19.91 13.78
CA GLU A 280 18.82 19.86 12.76
C GLU A 280 19.41 19.85 11.34
N GLY A 281 20.65 19.40 11.18
CA GLY A 281 21.41 19.36 9.93
C GLY A 281 21.06 18.17 9.04
N LEU A 282 22.06 17.66 8.32
CA LEU A 282 21.94 16.47 7.49
C LEU A 282 22.06 15.21 8.37
N PRO A 283 21.15 14.23 8.27
CA PRO A 283 21.21 13.02 9.10
C PRO A 283 22.38 12.11 8.68
N MET A 284 23.52 12.29 9.35
CA MET A 284 24.68 11.40 9.26
C MET A 284 24.40 10.16 10.11
N LYS A 285 24.39 8.98 9.48
CA LYS A 285 24.07 7.71 10.12
C LYS A 285 24.98 6.60 9.61
N ASP A 286 25.18 5.58 10.43
CA ASP A 286 25.81 4.34 9.99
C ASP A 286 24.81 3.52 9.19
N ARG A 287 25.24 3.02 8.02
CA ARG A 287 24.37 2.25 7.10
C ARG A 287 25.06 0.99 6.63
N ARG A 288 24.27 -0.01 6.23
CA ARG A 288 24.74 -1.26 5.64
C ARG A 288 24.08 -1.50 4.29
N TRP A 289 24.84 -2.03 3.33
CA TRP A 289 24.31 -2.47 2.03
C TRP A 289 25.24 -3.48 1.37
N HIS A 290 24.68 -4.57 0.85
CA HIS A 290 25.38 -5.76 0.35
C HIS A 290 26.47 -6.24 1.30
N GLY A 291 26.13 -6.30 2.59
CA GLY A 291 27.04 -6.71 3.66
C GLY A 291 28.14 -5.68 4.02
N ARG A 292 28.30 -4.58 3.28
CA ARG A 292 29.29 -3.54 3.54
C ARG A 292 28.77 -2.49 4.52
N PHE A 293 29.65 -1.99 5.38
CA PHE A 293 29.36 -0.95 6.36
C PHE A 293 29.82 0.43 5.87
N TYR A 294 28.98 1.44 6.06
CA TYR A 294 29.18 2.82 5.63
C TYR A 294 28.99 3.76 6.82
N ALA A 295 30.07 3.96 7.57
CA ALA A 295 30.09 4.78 8.77
C ALA A 295 29.83 6.27 8.46
N ASN A 296 29.07 6.96 9.30
CA ASN A 296 28.81 8.41 9.20
C ASN A 296 28.43 8.86 7.78
N SER A 297 27.62 8.05 7.10
CA SER A 297 27.20 8.31 5.73
C SER A 297 25.89 9.10 5.69
N PHE A 298 25.54 9.58 4.51
CA PHE A 298 24.24 10.13 4.17
C PHE A 298 23.86 9.72 2.74
N THR A 299 22.59 9.77 2.41
CA THR A 299 22.10 9.49 1.05
C THR A 299 22.05 10.76 0.21
N GLY A 300 22.20 10.62 -1.10
CA GLY A 300 22.01 11.74 -2.03
C GLY A 300 20.62 12.39 -1.88
N ALA A 301 19.58 11.58 -1.67
CA ALA A 301 18.21 12.07 -1.43
C ALA A 301 18.05 12.88 -0.14
N GLU A 302 18.74 12.50 0.93
CA GLU A 302 18.80 13.29 2.17
C GLU A 302 19.53 14.62 1.94
N LEU A 303 20.65 14.61 1.22
CA LEU A 303 21.38 15.86 0.90
C LEU A 303 20.51 16.81 0.11
N VAL A 304 19.85 16.33 -0.95
CA VAL A 304 18.95 17.14 -1.77
C VAL A 304 17.79 17.69 -0.94
N ALA A 305 17.18 16.86 -0.08
CA ALA A 305 16.10 17.32 0.79
C ALA A 305 16.57 18.39 1.80
N TRP A 306 17.77 18.23 2.36
CA TRP A 306 18.37 19.19 3.27
C TRP A 306 18.71 20.51 2.57
N LEU A 307 19.31 20.45 1.37
CA LEU A 307 19.66 21.62 0.57
C LEU A 307 18.42 22.47 0.25
N VAL A 308 17.34 21.84 -0.22
CA VAL A 308 16.07 22.52 -0.54
C VAL A 308 15.44 23.17 0.69
N ARG A 309 15.63 22.57 1.87
CA ARG A 309 15.06 23.07 3.12
C ARG A 309 15.87 24.23 3.71
N GLU A 310 17.20 24.12 3.73
CA GLU A 310 18.08 25.07 4.42
C GLU A 310 18.48 26.30 3.58
N PHE A 311 18.40 26.25 2.26
CA PHE A 311 18.89 27.31 1.37
C PHE A 311 17.80 27.92 0.52
N ARG A 312 17.64 29.25 0.58
CA ARG A 312 16.59 29.97 -0.17
C ARG A 312 16.88 30.05 -1.67
N ASP A 313 18.16 30.04 -2.05
CA ASP A 313 18.64 30.06 -3.43
C ASP A 313 18.64 28.66 -4.08
N VAL A 314 18.14 27.63 -3.39
CA VAL A 314 18.00 26.26 -3.91
C VAL A 314 16.56 25.74 -3.73
N PRO A 315 15.55 26.32 -4.41
CA PRO A 315 14.14 25.97 -4.19
C PRO A 315 13.69 24.61 -4.76
N THR A 316 14.48 23.97 -5.64
CA THR A 316 14.07 22.73 -6.32
C THR A 316 15.07 21.60 -6.13
N ARG A 317 14.58 20.36 -6.25
CA ARG A 317 15.43 19.16 -6.12
C ARG A 317 16.47 19.08 -7.23
N GLU A 318 16.13 19.55 -8.43
CA GLU A 318 17.04 19.61 -9.58
C GLU A 318 18.20 20.57 -9.30
N GLN A 319 17.91 21.77 -8.81
CA GLN A 319 18.94 22.73 -8.42
C GLN A 319 19.78 22.21 -7.26
N ALA A 320 19.17 21.54 -6.29
CA ALA A 320 19.89 20.89 -5.20
C ALA A 320 20.77 19.74 -5.67
N ALA A 321 20.37 18.99 -6.70
CA ALA A 321 21.19 17.94 -7.30
C ALA A 321 22.40 18.53 -8.04
N GLU A 322 22.21 19.62 -8.78
CA GLU A 322 23.32 20.37 -9.39
C GLU A 322 24.30 20.91 -8.34
N TRP A 323 23.79 21.43 -7.22
CA TRP A 323 24.63 21.83 -6.09
C TRP A 323 25.35 20.64 -5.46
N GLY A 324 24.68 19.50 -5.26
CA GLY A 324 25.31 18.27 -4.80
C GLY A 324 26.48 17.84 -5.68
N ALA A 325 26.30 17.88 -7.00
CA ALA A 325 27.37 17.61 -7.97
C ALA A 325 28.54 18.60 -7.83
N LYS A 326 28.25 19.90 -7.77
CA LYS A 326 29.28 20.94 -7.56
C LYS A 326 30.05 20.74 -6.25
N LEU A 327 29.36 20.40 -5.17
CA LEU A 327 29.99 20.18 -3.86
C LEU A 327 30.86 18.92 -3.83
N GLN A 328 30.46 17.87 -4.55
CA GLN A 328 31.27 16.67 -4.75
C GLN A 328 32.53 16.99 -5.59
N ASP A 329 32.39 17.72 -6.69
CA ASP A 329 33.52 18.15 -7.54
C ASP A 329 34.51 19.03 -6.77
N GLN A 330 34.00 19.86 -5.87
CA GLN A 330 34.79 20.66 -4.93
C GLN A 330 35.36 19.86 -3.75
N CYS A 331 35.20 18.52 -3.75
CA CYS A 331 35.76 17.60 -2.77
C CYS A 331 35.23 17.78 -1.33
N LEU A 332 34.01 18.29 -1.14
CA LEU A 332 33.38 18.38 0.19
C LEU A 332 33.08 16.98 0.78
N PHE A 333 32.63 16.08 -0.09
CA PHE A 333 32.26 14.70 0.22
C PHE A 333 32.55 13.81 -0.98
N ASP A 334 32.63 12.50 -0.74
CA ASP A 334 32.87 11.50 -1.77
C ASP A 334 31.78 10.43 -1.74
N HIS A 335 31.43 9.88 -2.91
CA HIS A 335 30.61 8.67 -2.97
C HIS A 335 31.35 7.52 -2.29
N CYS A 336 30.73 6.81 -1.34
CA CYS A 336 31.44 5.84 -0.49
C CYS A 336 32.12 4.70 -1.26
N ARG A 337 31.60 4.34 -2.44
CA ARG A 337 32.23 3.34 -3.34
C ARG A 337 33.07 3.95 -4.48
N GLY A 338 33.08 5.27 -4.65
CA GLY A 338 33.70 5.94 -5.79
C GLY A 338 33.14 5.55 -7.16
N ALA A 339 31.91 5.01 -7.21
CA ALA A 339 31.34 4.41 -8.42
C ALA A 339 30.60 5.42 -9.32
N HIS A 340 30.09 6.51 -8.73
CA HIS A 340 29.24 7.50 -9.41
C HIS A 340 29.62 8.92 -8.99
N GLY A 341 29.25 9.89 -9.84
CA GLY A 341 29.08 11.27 -9.42
C GLY A 341 27.91 11.44 -8.46
N PHE A 342 27.44 12.68 -8.29
CA PHE A 342 26.35 12.95 -7.37
C PHE A 342 25.01 12.53 -7.98
N LEU A 343 24.24 11.75 -7.24
CA LEU A 343 22.95 11.22 -7.65
C LEU A 343 21.91 11.47 -6.56
N ASP A 344 20.80 12.08 -6.95
CA ASP A 344 19.62 12.24 -6.09
C ASP A 344 18.90 10.90 -5.92
N GLY A 345 19.30 10.12 -4.92
CA GLY A 345 18.75 8.80 -4.66
C GLY A 345 19.38 8.13 -3.44
N HIS A 346 19.34 6.80 -3.42
CA HIS A 346 19.75 5.96 -2.28
C HIS A 346 21.25 5.64 -2.24
N TYR A 347 22.06 6.49 -2.86
CA TYR A 347 23.52 6.34 -2.93
C TYR A 347 24.18 6.93 -1.71
N PHE A 348 25.19 6.26 -1.17
CA PHE A 348 25.87 6.69 0.06
C PHE A 348 27.07 7.59 -0.23
N TYR A 349 27.11 8.69 0.51
CA TYR A 349 28.18 9.68 0.50
C TYR A 349 28.69 9.89 1.93
N ALA A 350 29.96 10.26 2.05
CA ALA A 350 30.56 10.63 3.32
C ALA A 350 31.41 11.89 3.13
N LEU A 351 31.44 12.77 4.14
CA LEU A 351 32.30 13.95 4.13
C LEU A 351 33.77 13.54 3.92
N ARG A 352 34.54 14.35 3.20
CA ARG A 352 35.95 14.07 2.93
C ARG A 352 36.81 14.45 4.14
N GLY A 353 37.95 13.77 4.32
CA GLY A 353 38.85 13.82 5.49
C GLY A 353 38.91 15.12 6.30
N GLU A 354 39.19 16.27 5.69
CA GLU A 354 39.30 17.57 6.40
C GLU A 354 37.97 18.14 6.92
N TYR A 355 36.85 17.65 6.37
CA TYR A 355 35.50 17.97 6.80
C TYR A 355 34.93 16.92 7.74
N LEU A 356 35.56 15.73 7.83
CA LEU A 356 35.29 14.74 8.86
C LEU A 356 35.89 15.22 10.18
N ILE A 357 35.05 15.79 11.04
CA ILE A 357 35.39 15.90 12.45
C ILE A 357 34.93 14.59 13.08
N PRO A 358 35.81 13.81 13.73
CA PRO A 358 35.38 12.69 14.55
C PRO A 358 34.38 13.24 15.56
N MET A 359 33.09 12.98 15.33
CA MET A 359 32.13 13.18 16.40
C MET A 359 32.54 12.16 17.45
N THR A 360 32.81 12.62 18.68
CA THR A 360 32.69 11.71 19.81
C THR A 360 31.36 11.00 19.61
N PRO A 361 31.30 9.65 19.66
CA PRO A 361 30.04 8.95 19.53
C PRO A 361 29.09 9.69 20.46
N ARG A 362 28.04 10.31 19.89
CA ARG A 362 27.04 10.99 20.70
C ARG A 362 26.35 9.87 21.44
N GLY A 363 26.99 9.47 22.55
CA GLY A 363 26.54 8.48 23.49
C GLY A 363 25.33 9.07 24.18
N GLY A 364 24.20 9.03 23.49
CA GLY A 364 22.97 8.59 24.11
C GLY A 364 23.12 7.11 24.43
N TRP A 365 24.00 6.78 25.38
CA TRP A 365 24.05 5.48 26.08
C TRP A 365 22.76 5.26 26.90
N PHE A 366 21.80 6.19 26.80
CA PHE A 366 20.42 6.15 27.26
C PHE A 366 19.46 6.63 26.15
N ARG A 367 19.49 6.06 24.95
CA ARG A 367 18.23 5.48 24.50
C ARG A 367 18.32 4.05 24.95
N THR A 368 17.45 3.69 25.87
CA THR A 368 17.23 2.31 26.25
C THR A 368 17.35 1.50 24.97
N SER A 369 18.38 0.62 24.89
CA SER A 369 18.11 -0.76 24.47
C SER A 369 16.68 -1.03 24.91
N ARG A 370 15.80 -1.55 24.05
CA ARG A 370 14.60 -2.17 24.59
C ARG A 370 15.09 -3.24 25.57
N HIS A 371 15.38 -2.84 26.81
CA HIS A 371 15.08 -3.58 27.98
C HIS A 371 13.67 -3.99 27.70
N VAL A 372 13.54 -5.29 27.51
CA VAL A 372 12.32 -6.05 27.46
C VAL A 372 11.60 -5.79 28.79
N SER A 373 11.10 -4.57 29.00
CA SER A 373 9.82 -4.39 29.66
C SER A 373 8.86 -5.11 28.73
N GLY A 374 8.16 -6.11 29.25
CA GLY A 374 7.28 -7.00 28.49
C GLY A 374 6.06 -6.32 27.85
N GLU A 375 6.26 -5.16 27.23
CA GLU A 375 5.34 -4.53 26.29
C GLU A 375 5.71 -5.04 24.89
N GLU A 376 4.74 -5.69 24.25
CA GLU A 376 4.83 -6.18 22.87
C GLU A 376 5.26 -5.03 21.94
N SER A 377 6.41 -5.18 21.28
CA SER A 377 6.87 -4.16 20.34
C SER A 377 6.23 -4.37 18.98
N ASN A 378 5.33 -3.46 18.60
CA ASN A 378 4.67 -3.46 17.30
C ASN A 378 5.58 -2.93 16.19
N PHE A 379 6.00 -3.80 15.28
CA PHE A 379 6.74 -3.41 14.07
C PHE A 379 5.76 -3.20 12.90
N ARG A 380 5.72 -1.98 12.36
CA ARG A 380 4.75 -1.56 11.32
C ARG A 380 5.44 -1.24 9.99
N PRO A 381 5.79 -2.23 9.16
CA PRO A 381 6.58 -2.00 7.94
C PRO A 381 5.82 -1.30 6.80
N GLY A 382 4.56 -0.89 7.01
CA GLY A 382 3.72 -0.27 5.98
C GLY A 382 2.76 0.75 6.56
N THR A 383 2.16 1.55 5.67
CA THR A 383 1.24 2.64 6.01
C THR A 383 -0.02 2.61 5.15
N SER A 384 -0.95 3.53 5.39
CA SER A 384 -2.12 3.73 4.56
C SER A 384 -2.48 5.20 4.42
N SER A 385 -3.04 5.56 3.28
CA SER A 385 -3.55 6.90 3.02
C SER A 385 -4.72 6.89 2.06
N ALA A 386 -5.63 7.85 2.20
CA ALA A 386 -6.63 8.11 1.18
C ALA A 386 -5.97 8.69 -0.08
N SER A 387 -6.37 8.18 -1.23
CA SER A 387 -5.89 8.60 -2.55
C SER A 387 -7.07 8.88 -3.47
N ASP A 388 -6.97 9.94 -4.24
CA ASP A 388 -7.87 10.31 -5.32
C ASP A 388 -7.33 9.81 -6.65
N ILE A 389 -8.04 8.84 -7.23
CA ILE A 389 -7.66 8.21 -8.50
C ILE A 389 -8.30 8.88 -9.71
N ASP A 390 -8.97 10.02 -9.51
CA ASP A 390 -9.38 10.95 -10.57
C ASP A 390 -8.72 12.34 -10.38
N PRO A 391 -7.39 12.44 -10.51
CA PRO A 391 -6.67 13.70 -10.30
C PRO A 391 -7.10 14.79 -11.30
N ASN A 392 -7.64 14.40 -12.46
CA ASN A 392 -8.14 15.32 -13.49
C ASN A 392 -9.59 15.74 -13.30
N LYS A 393 -10.25 15.26 -12.23
CA LYS A 393 -11.60 15.66 -11.83
C LYS A 393 -12.67 15.46 -12.91
N LYS A 394 -12.53 14.40 -13.73
CA LYS A 394 -13.43 14.03 -14.81
C LYS A 394 -14.74 13.41 -14.34
N SER A 395 -14.72 12.68 -13.22
CA SER A 395 -15.91 12.11 -12.57
C SER A 395 -16.73 13.23 -11.93
N ASP A 396 -18.02 13.01 -11.70
CA ASP A 396 -18.89 13.91 -10.93
C ASP A 396 -18.93 13.54 -9.44
N GLN A 397 -18.43 12.36 -9.08
CA GLN A 397 -18.30 11.87 -7.70
C GLN A 397 -16.84 11.83 -7.22
N ALA A 398 -16.64 11.45 -5.96
CA ALA A 398 -15.30 11.22 -5.42
C ALA A 398 -14.82 9.83 -5.82
N GLU A 399 -13.75 9.77 -6.62
CA GLU A 399 -13.11 8.53 -7.01
C GLU A 399 -11.92 8.28 -6.08
N THR A 400 -12.21 7.87 -4.84
CA THR A 400 -11.19 7.73 -3.80
C THR A 400 -11.01 6.30 -3.33
N ILE A 401 -9.78 5.94 -2.99
CA ILE A 401 -9.42 4.61 -2.48
C ILE A 401 -8.53 4.77 -1.25
N LEU A 402 -8.51 3.75 -0.39
CA LEU A 402 -7.46 3.61 0.62
C LEU A 402 -6.31 2.84 0.00
N LEU A 403 -5.17 3.51 -0.15
CA LEU A 403 -3.93 2.90 -0.61
C LEU A 403 -3.12 2.48 0.61
N HIS A 404 -2.95 1.18 0.78
CA HIS A 404 -2.05 0.59 1.74
C HIS A 404 -0.76 0.18 1.03
N HIS A 405 0.41 0.45 1.59
CA HIS A 405 1.66 0.05 0.95
C HIS A 405 2.79 -0.16 1.96
N ASP A 406 3.80 -0.92 1.55
CA ASP A 406 5.05 -1.05 2.30
C ASP A 406 5.84 0.26 2.31
N ILE A 407 6.57 0.50 3.40
CA ILE A 407 7.57 1.55 3.49
C ILE A 407 8.94 0.97 3.17
N ILE A 408 9.25 -0.22 3.71
CA ILE A 408 10.53 -0.91 3.47
C ILE A 408 10.49 -1.61 2.12
N HIS A 409 11.56 -1.48 1.35
CA HIS A 409 11.68 -2.09 0.03
C HIS A 409 13.02 -2.82 -0.11
N ASN A 410 12.97 -4.14 -0.35
CA ASN A 410 14.13 -4.90 -0.79
C ASN A 410 14.03 -5.19 -2.30
N PRO A 411 14.99 -4.72 -3.13
CA PRO A 411 14.98 -4.95 -4.59
C PRO A 411 14.96 -6.42 -5.02
N ALA A 412 15.35 -7.34 -4.13
CA ALA A 412 15.36 -8.77 -4.37
C ALA A 412 14.03 -9.47 -4.01
N THR A 413 13.11 -8.79 -3.34
CA THR A 413 11.80 -9.32 -2.91
C THR A 413 10.65 -8.53 -3.53
N CYS A 414 9.41 -8.94 -3.22
CA CYS A 414 8.23 -8.17 -3.62
C CYS A 414 8.10 -6.87 -2.83
N PHE A 415 7.66 -5.80 -3.50
CA PHE A 415 7.08 -4.62 -2.86
C PHE A 415 5.55 -4.72 -2.87
N HIS A 416 4.89 -4.49 -1.75
CA HIS A 416 3.45 -4.70 -1.62
C HIS A 416 2.65 -3.41 -1.57
N PHE A 417 1.48 -3.43 -2.20
CA PHE A 417 0.42 -2.48 -1.89
C PHE A 417 -0.96 -3.11 -2.07
N GLU A 418 -1.96 -2.55 -1.39
CA GLU A 418 -3.35 -2.98 -1.48
C GLU A 418 -4.25 -1.77 -1.69
N LEU A 419 -5.22 -1.91 -2.59
CA LEU A 419 -6.27 -0.92 -2.80
C LEU A 419 -7.54 -1.39 -2.10
N GLN A 420 -8.12 -0.54 -1.25
CA GLN A 420 -9.44 -0.76 -0.67
C GLN A 420 -10.41 0.33 -1.11
N TRP A 421 -11.60 -0.06 -1.58
CA TRP A 421 -12.61 0.89 -2.07
C TRP A 421 -14.04 0.41 -1.80
N ILE A 422 -15.00 1.33 -1.91
CA ILE A 422 -16.43 1.03 -1.76
C ILE A 422 -17.20 1.46 -3.01
N GLY A 423 -17.30 2.77 -3.25
CA GLY A 423 -18.10 3.35 -4.35
C GLY A 423 -17.30 3.73 -5.60
N THR A 424 -16.00 3.47 -5.60
CA THR A 424 -15.08 3.94 -6.64
C THR A 424 -15.27 3.17 -7.94
N THR A 425 -15.31 3.89 -9.06
CA THR A 425 -15.50 3.35 -10.38
C THR A 425 -14.32 2.45 -10.78
N ALA A 426 -14.60 1.17 -11.07
CA ALA A 426 -13.57 0.18 -11.41
C ALA A 426 -12.69 0.61 -12.60
N ARG A 427 -13.25 1.38 -13.55
CA ARG A 427 -12.49 1.91 -14.69
C ARG A 427 -11.39 2.90 -14.27
N CYS A 428 -11.67 3.77 -13.30
CA CYS A 428 -10.68 4.71 -12.76
C CYS A 428 -9.51 3.95 -12.11
N ILE A 429 -9.82 2.87 -11.38
CA ILE A 429 -8.80 1.98 -10.78
C ILE A 429 -7.96 1.30 -11.88
N ASP A 430 -8.59 0.75 -12.92
CA ASP A 430 -7.87 0.11 -14.02
C ASP A 430 -6.97 1.09 -14.78
N ASP A 431 -7.45 2.32 -15.05
CA ASP A 431 -6.67 3.35 -15.75
C ASP A 431 -5.42 3.77 -14.95
N ILE A 432 -5.55 3.99 -13.63
CA ILE A 432 -4.40 4.36 -12.80
C ILE A 432 -3.41 3.20 -12.65
N LEU A 433 -3.88 1.96 -12.49
CA LEU A 433 -3.02 0.77 -12.44
C LEU A 433 -2.26 0.55 -13.75
N ARG A 434 -2.90 0.80 -14.90
CA ARG A 434 -2.24 0.75 -16.22
C ARG A 434 -1.14 1.80 -16.34
N GLN A 435 -1.41 3.02 -15.86
CA GLN A 435 -0.41 4.08 -15.85
C GLN A 435 0.80 3.69 -14.99
N TRP A 436 0.56 3.16 -13.79
CA TRP A 436 1.61 2.72 -12.88
C TRP A 436 2.43 1.57 -13.48
N SER A 437 1.78 0.52 -14.00
CA SER A 437 2.43 -0.62 -14.66
C SER A 437 3.35 -0.16 -15.79
N ARG A 438 2.83 0.62 -16.75
CA ARG A 438 3.61 1.11 -17.89
C ARG A 438 4.82 1.96 -17.48
N THR A 439 4.72 2.66 -16.35
CA THR A 439 5.79 3.54 -15.88
C THR A 439 6.94 2.73 -15.29
N ILE A 440 6.63 1.70 -14.50
CA ILE A 440 7.64 0.88 -13.82
C ILE A 440 8.22 -0.23 -14.72
N GLU A 441 7.48 -0.70 -15.73
CA GLU A 441 7.94 -1.72 -16.70
C GLU A 441 9.28 -1.38 -17.36
N ARG A 442 9.50 -0.08 -17.63
CA ARG A 442 10.73 0.43 -18.25
C ARG A 442 11.98 0.19 -17.38
N TYR A 443 11.77 0.02 -16.08
CA TYR A 443 12.79 -0.13 -15.05
C TYR A 443 13.03 -1.60 -14.66
N GLY A 444 12.50 -2.56 -15.43
CA GLY A 444 12.66 -4.00 -15.12
C GLY A 444 11.83 -4.46 -13.93
N LEU A 445 10.67 -3.82 -13.73
CA LEU A 445 9.69 -4.13 -12.68
C LEU A 445 8.35 -4.50 -13.30
N ARG A 446 7.58 -5.35 -12.63
CA ARG A 446 6.23 -5.73 -13.07
C ARG A 446 5.24 -5.62 -11.94
N LEU A 447 4.08 -5.03 -12.25
CA LEU A 447 2.93 -5.00 -11.36
C LEU A 447 2.08 -6.25 -11.54
N VAL A 448 1.85 -7.01 -10.48
CA VAL A 448 1.10 -8.27 -10.50
C VAL A 448 -0.01 -8.23 -9.45
N GLU A 449 -1.21 -8.64 -9.86
CA GLU A 449 -2.32 -8.87 -8.93
C GLU A 449 -2.12 -10.20 -8.18
N ALA A 450 -2.27 -10.16 -6.85
CA ALA A 450 -1.93 -11.25 -5.95
C ALA A 450 -3.08 -11.61 -5.01
N TYR A 451 -3.04 -12.84 -4.49
CA TYR A 451 -4.03 -13.31 -3.51
C TYR A 451 -3.88 -12.56 -2.19
N VAL A 452 -5.02 -12.08 -1.65
CA VAL A 452 -5.09 -11.34 -0.38
C VAL A 452 -4.79 -12.26 0.81
N THR A 453 -5.23 -13.52 0.76
CA THR A 453 -4.95 -14.55 1.76
C THR A 453 -3.92 -15.55 1.24
N GLN A 454 -3.38 -16.38 2.14
CA GLN A 454 -2.49 -17.46 1.77
C GLN A 454 -3.13 -18.42 0.76
N ILE A 455 -2.31 -18.93 -0.17
CA ILE A 455 -2.79 -19.81 -1.25
C ILE A 455 -3.22 -21.19 -0.76
N SER A 456 -2.73 -21.66 0.38
CA SER A 456 -3.14 -22.93 0.99
C SER A 456 -4.64 -22.95 1.33
N ASP A 457 -5.22 -21.82 1.70
CA ASP A 457 -6.62 -21.68 2.08
C ASP A 457 -7.53 -21.36 0.88
N ILE A 458 -7.00 -21.41 -0.36
CA ILE A 458 -7.75 -20.98 -1.55
C ILE A 458 -9.07 -21.74 -1.74
N ARG A 459 -9.12 -23.01 -1.29
CA ARG A 459 -10.31 -23.87 -1.36
C ARG A 459 -11.47 -23.35 -0.51
N ASP A 460 -11.18 -22.61 0.56
CA ASP A 460 -12.20 -22.07 1.46
C ASP A 460 -12.99 -20.92 0.81
N ARG A 461 -12.40 -20.30 -0.22
CA ARG A 461 -13.00 -19.16 -0.94
C ARG A 461 -13.35 -19.47 -2.39
N ASN A 462 -12.68 -20.45 -3.00
CA ASN A 462 -12.89 -20.83 -4.39
C ASN A 462 -12.90 -22.37 -4.54
N PRO A 463 -14.07 -23.00 -4.73
CA PRO A 463 -14.18 -24.45 -4.84
C PRO A 463 -13.58 -25.02 -6.14
N PHE A 464 -13.27 -24.18 -7.14
CA PHE A 464 -12.71 -24.58 -8.44
C PHE A 464 -11.21 -24.35 -8.55
N GLN A 465 -10.55 -24.03 -7.44
CA GLN A 465 -9.12 -23.77 -7.40
C GLN A 465 -8.48 -24.52 -6.24
N SER A 466 -7.30 -25.08 -6.48
CA SER A 466 -6.52 -25.73 -5.43
C SER A 466 -5.03 -25.71 -5.74
N CYS A 467 -4.22 -25.78 -4.69
CA CYS A 467 -2.78 -25.93 -4.82
C CYS A 467 -2.40 -27.34 -5.30
N PHE A 468 -1.39 -27.42 -6.15
CA PHE A 468 -0.72 -28.64 -6.56
C PHE A 468 0.45 -28.94 -5.60
N PRO A 469 0.47 -30.10 -4.91
CA PRO A 469 1.58 -30.46 -4.05
C PRO A 469 2.82 -30.85 -4.86
N VAL A 470 3.98 -30.36 -4.46
CA VAL A 470 5.28 -30.67 -5.07
C VAL A 470 6.21 -31.21 -3.97
N PRO A 471 6.17 -32.53 -3.72
CA PRO A 471 7.04 -33.16 -2.72
C PRO A 471 8.50 -33.21 -3.20
N LEU A 472 9.42 -33.27 -2.24
CA LEU A 472 10.85 -33.45 -2.49
C LEU A 472 11.20 -34.94 -2.42
N ALA A 473 11.82 -35.47 -3.47
CA ALA A 473 12.32 -36.85 -3.50
C ALA A 473 13.41 -37.09 -2.44
N LEU A 474 14.17 -36.05 -2.10
CA LEU A 474 15.17 -36.05 -1.04
C LEU A 474 14.90 -34.88 -0.08
N GLU A 475 14.76 -35.21 1.20
CA GLU A 475 14.53 -34.22 2.25
C GLU A 475 15.73 -33.25 2.37
N PRO A 476 15.49 -31.95 2.61
CA PRO A 476 16.57 -30.99 2.88
C PRO A 476 17.47 -31.44 4.03
N PRO A 477 18.80 -31.27 3.92
CA PRO A 477 19.73 -31.69 4.95
C PRO A 477 19.62 -30.80 6.19
N LYS A 478 19.78 -31.40 7.36
CA LYS A 478 19.83 -30.66 8.63
C LYS A 478 21.27 -30.25 8.91
N VAL A 479 21.57 -28.97 8.73
CA VAL A 479 22.89 -28.40 9.01
C VAL A 479 22.95 -27.91 10.45
N ALA A 480 23.88 -28.47 11.23
CA ALA A 480 24.11 -28.03 12.61
C ALA A 480 24.64 -26.58 12.65
N ASP A 481 24.09 -25.78 13.57
CA ASP A 481 24.44 -24.38 13.79
C ASP A 481 24.35 -23.50 12.53
N ILE A 482 23.39 -23.79 11.63
CA ILE A 482 23.20 -23.01 10.40
C ILE A 482 23.05 -21.51 10.68
N GLY A 483 22.45 -21.11 11.80
CA GLY A 483 22.33 -19.71 12.21
C GLY A 483 23.66 -18.99 12.44
N ARG A 484 24.75 -19.72 12.73
CA ARG A 484 26.11 -19.14 12.83
C ARG A 484 26.83 -19.08 11.48
N ARG A 485 26.31 -19.79 10.48
CA ARG A 485 26.88 -19.91 9.13
C ARG A 485 26.26 -18.95 8.12
N VAL A 486 25.13 -18.35 8.49
CA VAL A 486 24.45 -17.32 7.71
C VAL A 486 24.59 -15.96 8.39
N PRO A 487 24.44 -14.84 7.64
CA PRO A 487 24.36 -13.52 8.25
C PRO A 487 23.30 -13.46 9.35
N GLU A 488 23.59 -12.70 10.41
CA GLU A 488 22.69 -12.53 11.55
C GLU A 488 21.27 -12.12 11.11
N GLY A 489 20.27 -12.74 11.74
CA GLY A 489 18.85 -12.51 11.45
C GLY A 489 18.32 -13.17 10.17
N MET A 490 19.18 -13.75 9.32
CA MET A 490 18.74 -14.45 8.12
C MET A 490 17.89 -15.66 8.52
N GLN A 491 16.73 -15.81 7.87
CA GLN A 491 15.86 -16.93 8.18
C GLN A 491 16.52 -18.25 7.77
N THR A 492 16.72 -19.12 8.77
CA THR A 492 17.34 -20.44 8.58
C THR A 492 16.31 -21.54 8.41
N ALA A 493 15.07 -21.32 8.87
CA ALA A 493 14.00 -22.26 8.61
C ALA A 493 13.77 -22.36 7.11
N HIS A 494 13.79 -23.58 6.58
CA HIS A 494 13.63 -23.85 5.15
C HIS A 494 14.66 -23.16 4.24
N TYR A 495 15.92 -23.06 4.69
CA TYR A 495 17.00 -22.42 3.93
C TYR A 495 17.15 -23.01 2.52
N PHE A 496 17.25 -24.35 2.41
CA PHE A 496 17.46 -25.03 1.13
C PHE A 496 16.26 -24.91 0.21
N GLU A 497 15.04 -24.99 0.74
CA GLU A 497 13.81 -24.78 0.00
C GLU A 497 13.75 -23.35 -0.55
N SER A 498 14.12 -22.36 0.25
CA SER A 498 14.19 -20.95 -0.16
C SER A 498 15.26 -20.71 -1.22
N ALA A 499 16.44 -21.34 -1.08
CA ALA A 499 17.51 -21.29 -2.07
C ALA A 499 17.08 -21.93 -3.39
N LEU A 500 16.36 -23.06 -3.33
CA LEU A 500 15.82 -23.73 -4.50
C LEU A 500 14.81 -22.86 -5.25
N LEU A 501 13.89 -22.22 -4.52
CA LEU A 501 12.92 -21.29 -5.10
C LEU A 501 13.61 -20.10 -5.77
N ARG A 502 14.64 -19.50 -5.14
CA ARG A 502 15.46 -18.44 -5.78
C ARG A 502 16.12 -18.91 -7.07
N LYS A 503 16.71 -20.12 -7.08
CA LYS A 503 17.30 -20.75 -8.28
C LYS A 503 16.25 -20.96 -9.39
N MET A 504 15.01 -21.22 -9.01
CA MET A 504 13.88 -21.44 -9.93
C MET A 504 13.14 -20.14 -10.33
N GLY A 505 13.72 -18.96 -10.04
CA GLY A 505 13.14 -17.68 -10.47
C GLY A 505 11.96 -17.20 -9.60
N PHE A 506 11.83 -17.71 -8.38
CA PHE A 506 10.87 -17.19 -7.40
C PHE A 506 11.52 -16.13 -6.51
N VAL A 507 10.71 -15.14 -6.15
CA VAL A 507 11.06 -14.08 -5.19
C VAL A 507 10.12 -14.16 -3.99
N LEU A 508 10.62 -13.77 -2.82
CA LEU A 508 9.84 -13.81 -1.58
C LEU A 508 8.70 -12.81 -1.69
N ASP A 509 7.49 -13.29 -1.46
CA ASP A 509 6.26 -12.51 -1.40
C ASP A 509 5.97 -12.17 0.07
N ILE A 510 5.59 -13.16 0.87
CA ILE A 510 5.29 -12.98 2.30
C ILE A 510 6.07 -13.99 3.13
N GLU A 511 6.74 -13.51 4.16
CA GLU A 511 7.36 -14.36 5.18
C GLU A 511 6.31 -14.92 6.15
N ALA A 512 6.47 -16.18 6.56
CA ALA A 512 5.60 -16.83 7.53
C ALA A 512 5.64 -16.12 8.90
N SER A 513 4.51 -16.11 9.60
CA SER A 513 4.42 -15.42 10.88
C SER A 513 5.30 -16.04 11.97
N ASN A 514 5.52 -17.36 11.92
CA ASN A 514 6.42 -18.07 12.84
C ASN A 514 7.92 -17.89 12.49
N SER A 515 8.25 -17.22 11.39
CA SER A 515 9.63 -16.86 11.05
C SER A 515 10.14 -15.67 11.86
N TYR A 516 9.23 -14.88 12.43
CA TYR A 516 9.57 -13.72 13.25
C TYR A 516 9.82 -14.14 14.71
N PRO A 517 10.69 -13.42 15.45
CA PRO A 517 10.88 -13.66 16.88
C PRO A 517 9.55 -13.50 17.65
N GLU A 518 9.30 -14.38 18.63
CA GLU A 518 8.04 -14.41 19.40
C GLU A 518 7.74 -13.09 20.14
N GLN A 519 8.77 -12.27 20.39
CA GLN A 519 8.66 -11.00 21.11
C GLN A 519 8.20 -9.83 20.22
N VAL A 520 8.10 -10.04 18.90
CA VAL A 520 7.79 -8.98 17.93
C VAL A 520 6.50 -9.29 17.21
N GLU A 521 5.51 -8.42 17.39
CA GLU A 521 4.29 -8.46 16.58
C GLU A 521 4.51 -7.61 15.31
N VAL A 522 4.48 -8.26 14.15
CA VAL A 522 4.59 -7.58 12.85
C VAL A 522 3.19 -7.27 12.33
N VAL A 523 2.84 -5.99 12.32
CA VAL A 523 1.50 -5.51 11.95
C VAL A 523 1.54 -4.75 10.63
N TYR A 524 0.87 -5.29 9.61
CA TYR A 524 0.67 -4.58 8.34
C TYR A 524 -0.72 -3.96 8.29
N SER A 525 -0.84 -2.76 7.74
CA SER A 525 -2.12 -2.04 7.61
C SER A 525 -3.16 -2.79 6.75
N TYR A 526 -2.72 -3.73 5.91
CA TYR A 526 -3.54 -4.51 4.99
C TYR A 526 -3.52 -6.02 5.28
N ARG A 527 -2.67 -6.54 6.16
CA ARG A 527 -2.65 -7.98 6.49
C ARG A 527 -3.50 -8.24 7.72
N ARG A 528 -4.67 -8.84 7.52
CA ARG A 528 -5.62 -9.12 8.62
C ARG A 528 -5.41 -10.48 9.29
N LEU A 529 -4.76 -11.42 8.60
CA LEU A 529 -4.50 -12.76 9.13
C LEU A 529 -3.02 -13.12 8.91
N PRO A 530 -2.39 -13.80 9.88
CA PRO A 530 -1.02 -14.29 9.75
C PRO A 530 -0.92 -15.35 8.65
N PHE A 531 0.25 -15.45 8.03
CA PHE A 531 0.54 -16.49 7.04
C PHE A 531 1.21 -17.65 7.74
N LYS A 532 0.68 -18.87 7.55
CA LYS A 532 1.26 -20.07 8.15
C LYS A 532 2.58 -20.46 7.46
N TYR A 533 2.64 -20.28 6.15
CA TYR A 533 3.79 -20.66 5.32
C TYR A 533 4.29 -19.47 4.53
N SER A 534 5.61 -19.39 4.35
CA SER A 534 6.23 -18.35 3.55
C SER A 534 5.79 -18.54 2.10
N GLN A 535 5.25 -17.47 1.53
CA GLN A 535 4.73 -17.42 0.18
C GLN A 535 5.73 -16.74 -0.75
N TRP A 536 5.80 -17.25 -1.95
CA TRP A 536 6.72 -16.83 -3.00
C TRP A 536 5.95 -16.64 -4.29
N VAL A 537 6.42 -15.73 -5.13
CA VAL A 537 5.87 -15.49 -6.48
C VAL A 537 6.97 -15.64 -7.51
N HIS A 538 6.66 -16.28 -8.64
CA HIS A 538 7.62 -16.37 -9.73
C HIS A 538 7.80 -14.99 -10.38
N ARG A 539 9.01 -14.66 -10.87
CA ARG A 539 9.33 -13.37 -11.51
C ARG A 539 8.49 -13.01 -12.75
N SER A 540 7.79 -14.00 -13.31
CA SER A 540 6.80 -13.77 -14.36
C SER A 540 5.44 -13.29 -13.83
N GLY A 541 5.14 -13.50 -12.54
CA GLY A 541 3.87 -13.21 -11.88
C GLY A 541 2.80 -14.31 -11.98
N VAL A 542 3.02 -15.33 -12.83
CA VAL A 542 1.99 -16.31 -13.22
C VAL A 542 1.79 -17.45 -12.22
N ALA A 543 2.62 -17.53 -11.19
CA ALA A 543 2.58 -18.63 -10.23
C ALA A 543 3.01 -18.18 -8.84
N PHE A 544 2.36 -18.75 -7.83
CA PHE A 544 2.72 -18.64 -6.42
C PHE A 544 3.13 -20.01 -5.86
N VAL A 545 4.02 -20.00 -4.89
CA VAL A 545 4.45 -21.19 -4.15
C VAL A 545 4.45 -20.90 -2.65
N GLN A 546 4.05 -21.89 -1.84
CA GLN A 546 4.26 -21.88 -0.39
C GLN A 546 5.19 -23.01 0.04
N VAL A 547 6.04 -22.72 1.01
CA VAL A 547 7.00 -23.69 1.58
C VAL A 547 6.35 -24.41 2.76
N ILE A 548 6.10 -25.72 2.60
CA ILE A 548 5.63 -26.60 3.69
C ILE A 548 6.83 -27.15 4.46
N GLY A 549 7.89 -27.50 3.72
CA GLY A 549 9.14 -28.00 4.26
C GLY A 549 9.23 -29.51 4.33
N GLY A 550 10.44 -30.00 4.63
CA GLY A 550 10.73 -31.43 4.72
C GLY A 550 10.43 -32.16 3.40
N LYS A 551 9.85 -33.36 3.47
CA LYS A 551 9.49 -34.14 2.27
C LYS A 551 8.27 -33.61 1.52
N ASP A 552 7.38 -32.91 2.21
CA ASP A 552 6.16 -32.35 1.61
C ASP A 552 6.50 -31.19 0.65
N GLY A 553 7.65 -30.55 0.84
CA GLY A 553 8.21 -29.58 -0.09
C GLY A 553 7.36 -28.33 -0.22
N PHE A 554 6.62 -28.25 -1.32
CA PHE A 554 5.91 -27.03 -1.73
C PHE A 554 4.44 -27.24 -2.08
N LEU A 555 3.65 -26.18 -1.93
CA LEU A 555 2.34 -26.03 -2.57
C LEU A 555 2.43 -25.02 -3.71
N PHE A 556 2.07 -25.42 -4.92
CA PHE A 556 2.10 -24.57 -6.11
C PHE A 556 0.69 -24.12 -6.50
N LEU A 557 0.52 -22.84 -6.87
CA LEU A 557 -0.74 -22.31 -7.37
C LEU A 557 -0.52 -21.46 -8.63
N THR A 558 -1.25 -21.77 -9.70
CA THR A 558 -1.34 -20.90 -10.88
C THR A 558 -2.08 -19.60 -10.53
N ASN A 559 -1.48 -18.46 -10.87
CA ASN A 559 -2.10 -17.16 -10.69
C ASN A 559 -3.16 -16.90 -11.77
N ARG A 560 -4.43 -17.09 -11.41
CA ARG A 560 -5.58 -16.82 -12.28
C ARG A 560 -6.06 -15.37 -12.22
N LEU A 561 -5.43 -14.52 -11.42
CA LEU A 561 -5.79 -13.10 -11.27
C LEU A 561 -5.16 -12.23 -12.37
N ILE A 562 -4.24 -12.77 -13.18
CA ILE A 562 -3.63 -12.01 -14.27
C ILE A 562 -4.60 -11.92 -15.45
N PRO A 563 -5.08 -10.72 -15.81
CA PRO A 563 -5.87 -10.57 -17.01
C PRO A 563 -4.97 -10.71 -18.25
N PRO A 564 -5.45 -11.32 -19.35
CA PRO A 564 -4.67 -11.54 -20.57
C PRO A 564 -4.05 -10.27 -21.17
N SER A 565 -4.61 -9.09 -20.86
CA SER A 565 -4.16 -7.80 -21.38
C SER A 565 -2.97 -7.17 -20.63
N LYS A 566 -2.53 -7.73 -19.50
CA LYS A 566 -1.43 -7.20 -18.65
C LYS A 566 -0.11 -7.98 -18.78
N LEU A 567 0.08 -8.74 -19.87
CA LEU A 567 1.31 -9.48 -20.14
C LEU A 567 2.39 -8.58 -20.78
N GLY A 568 3.61 -8.65 -20.24
CA GLY A 568 4.80 -8.06 -20.86
C GLY A 568 5.07 -8.61 -22.27
N PRO A 569 5.85 -7.91 -23.11
CA PRO A 569 6.02 -8.25 -24.52
C PRO A 569 6.54 -9.67 -24.78
N SER A 570 7.35 -10.23 -23.87
CA SER A 570 7.86 -11.61 -23.95
C SER A 570 6.79 -12.69 -23.74
N LEU A 571 5.77 -12.40 -22.91
CA LEU A 571 4.66 -13.32 -22.62
C LEU A 571 3.41 -13.07 -23.47
N LYS A 572 3.41 -12.10 -24.40
CA LYS A 572 2.28 -11.90 -25.32
C LYS A 572 2.04 -13.08 -26.26
N SER A 573 3.04 -13.95 -26.46
CA SER A 573 2.95 -15.14 -27.31
C SER A 573 2.37 -16.37 -26.60
N GLN A 574 2.35 -16.41 -25.27
CA GLN A 574 1.99 -17.59 -24.47
C GLN A 574 0.93 -17.25 -23.43
N GLN A 575 -0.14 -18.05 -23.36
CA GLN A 575 -1.18 -17.85 -22.34
C GLN A 575 -0.57 -18.02 -20.94
N PRO A 576 -0.92 -17.17 -19.94
CA PRO A 576 -0.35 -17.20 -18.59
C PRO A 576 -0.43 -18.58 -17.93
N GLU A 577 -1.52 -19.31 -18.20
CA GLU A 577 -1.76 -20.64 -17.68
C GLU A 577 -0.76 -21.67 -18.21
N VAL A 578 -0.38 -21.56 -19.48
CA VAL A 578 0.62 -22.44 -20.10
C VAL A 578 2.01 -22.15 -19.52
N ALA A 579 2.36 -20.87 -19.36
CA ALA A 579 3.63 -20.48 -18.74
C ALA A 579 3.71 -20.95 -17.28
N ALA A 580 2.63 -20.84 -16.51
CA ALA A 580 2.55 -21.35 -15.14
C ALA A 580 2.72 -22.87 -15.09
N GLU A 581 2.09 -23.59 -16.03
CA GLU A 581 2.19 -25.04 -16.12
C GLU A 581 3.62 -25.50 -16.45
N GLU A 582 4.32 -24.81 -17.35
CA GLU A 582 5.73 -25.09 -17.64
C GLU A 582 6.62 -24.88 -16.41
N ILE A 583 6.40 -23.81 -15.65
CA ILE A 583 7.13 -23.56 -14.39
C ILE A 583 6.85 -24.67 -13.38
N ARG A 584 5.58 -25.08 -13.24
CA ARG A 584 5.17 -26.18 -12.35
C ARG A 584 5.86 -27.49 -12.72
N ILE A 585 5.87 -27.84 -14.02
CA ILE A 585 6.52 -29.06 -14.52
C ILE A 585 8.02 -29.02 -14.25
N LYS A 586 8.70 -27.90 -14.54
CA LYS A 586 10.14 -27.75 -14.27
C LYS A 586 10.46 -27.91 -12.78
N LEU A 587 9.70 -27.24 -11.92
CA LEU A 587 9.87 -27.34 -10.46
C LEU A 587 9.64 -28.79 -9.99
N HIS A 588 8.57 -29.43 -10.46
CA HIS A 588 8.25 -30.81 -10.10
C HIS A 588 9.29 -31.81 -10.58
N GLN A 589 9.78 -31.68 -11.81
CA GLN A 589 10.84 -32.54 -12.36
C GLN A 589 12.12 -32.43 -11.52
N PHE A 590 12.55 -31.21 -11.17
CA PHE A 590 13.72 -31.01 -10.33
C PHE A 590 13.52 -31.60 -8.92
N CYS A 591 12.37 -31.34 -8.30
CA CYS A 591 12.04 -31.86 -6.96
C CYS A 591 11.89 -33.39 -6.93
N SER A 592 11.56 -34.02 -8.05
CA SER A 592 11.41 -35.48 -8.15
C SER A 592 12.73 -36.20 -8.43
N ASP A 593 13.79 -35.49 -8.81
CA ASP A 593 15.11 -36.05 -9.06
C ASP A 593 15.98 -35.98 -7.80
N SER A 594 16.11 -37.11 -7.11
CA SER A 594 16.92 -37.22 -5.89
C SER A 594 18.41 -36.88 -6.12
N LYS A 595 18.96 -37.15 -7.30
CA LYS A 595 20.39 -36.87 -7.58
C LYS A 595 20.60 -35.38 -7.80
N ALA A 596 19.71 -34.74 -8.55
CA ALA A 596 19.76 -33.29 -8.77
C ALA A 596 19.57 -32.51 -7.45
N LEU A 597 18.69 -32.98 -6.56
CA LEU A 597 18.54 -32.41 -5.22
C LEU A 597 19.80 -32.59 -4.37
N GLU A 598 20.40 -33.79 -4.36
CA GLU A 598 21.63 -34.06 -3.61
C GLU A 598 22.78 -33.16 -4.08
N GLU A 599 23.00 -33.04 -5.39
CA GLU A 599 24.01 -32.15 -5.97
C GLU A 599 23.75 -30.68 -5.58
N PHE A 600 22.50 -30.23 -5.66
CA PHE A 600 22.11 -28.89 -5.25
C PHE A 600 22.39 -28.64 -3.76
N TYR A 601 22.00 -29.56 -2.87
CA TYR A 601 22.25 -29.43 -1.44
C TYR A 601 23.74 -29.39 -1.10
N ASN A 602 24.56 -30.18 -1.80
CA ASN A 602 26.01 -30.16 -1.62
C ASN A 602 26.61 -28.81 -2.03
N VAL A 603 26.17 -28.24 -3.16
CA VAL A 603 26.62 -26.91 -3.61
C VAL A 603 26.23 -25.81 -2.61
N GLU A 604 25.00 -25.84 -2.10
CA GLU A 604 24.53 -24.86 -1.12
C GLU A 604 25.23 -25.00 0.24
N GLN A 605 25.53 -26.22 0.69
CA GLN A 605 26.29 -26.44 1.92
C GLN A 605 27.71 -25.90 1.84
N VAL A 606 28.39 -26.07 0.70
CA VAL A 606 29.73 -25.49 0.49
C VAL A 606 29.70 -23.96 0.58
N GLN A 607 28.61 -23.31 0.16
CA GLN A 607 28.43 -21.86 0.29
C GLN A 607 28.14 -21.40 1.73
N LEU A 608 27.69 -22.30 2.61
CA LEU A 608 27.50 -22.04 4.04
C LEU A 608 28.80 -22.19 4.85
N ASP A 609 29.88 -22.70 4.24
CA ASP A 609 31.15 -22.92 4.93
C ASP A 609 32.20 -21.77 4.88
N PRO A 610 31.91 -20.48 4.53
CA PRO A 610 32.95 -19.47 4.53
C PRO A 610 33.25 -18.98 5.96
N ILE A 611 34.30 -19.57 6.53
CA ILE A 611 35.36 -18.93 7.35
C ILE A 611 35.12 -18.89 8.88
N LEU A 612 35.51 -19.99 9.56
CA LEU A 612 36.13 -19.98 10.90
C LEU A 612 37.50 -19.27 10.88
N LYS A 613 37.55 -18.03 10.38
CA LYS A 613 38.66 -17.11 10.64
C LYS A 613 38.07 -15.79 11.12
N GLU A 614 37.52 -15.81 12.33
CA GLU A 614 38.00 -14.81 13.26
C GLU A 614 39.50 -15.13 13.43
N GLU A 615 40.37 -14.45 12.67
CA GLU A 615 41.75 -14.32 13.13
C GLU A 615 41.62 -13.62 14.47
N ASP A 616 41.95 -14.34 15.56
CA ASP A 616 42.16 -13.71 16.87
C ASP A 616 42.94 -12.40 16.63
N PRO A 617 42.49 -11.26 17.17
CA PRO A 617 43.26 -10.03 17.06
C PRO A 617 44.69 -10.34 17.53
N PRO A 618 45.73 -9.92 16.79
CA PRO A 618 47.10 -10.24 17.16
C PRO A 618 47.30 -9.83 18.62
N PRO A 619 47.94 -10.70 19.44
CA PRO A 619 48.13 -10.40 20.86
C PRO A 619 48.76 -9.03 20.98
N LEU A 620 48.15 -8.18 21.81
CA LEU A 620 48.68 -6.87 22.14
C LEU A 620 50.09 -7.09 22.72
N ASP A 621 51.12 -6.71 21.96
CA ASP A 621 52.47 -6.58 22.51
C ASP A 621 52.40 -5.45 23.55
N ILE A 622 52.59 -5.84 24.82
CA ILE A 622 52.63 -4.96 26.00
C ILE A 622 53.95 -4.19 26.04
#